data_AF-A0A431J1N8-F1
#
_entry.id   AF-A0A431J1N8-F1
#
_cell.length_a   1.000
_cell.length_b   1.000
_cell.length_c   1.000
_cell.angle_alpha   90.00
_cell.angle_beta   90.00
_cell.angle_gamma   90.00
#
_symmetry.space_group_name_H-M   'P 1'
#
loop_
_entity.id
_entity.type
_entity.pdbx_description
1 polymer ?
#
loop_
_entity_poly.entity_id
_entity_poly.type
_entity_poly.pdbx_seq_one_letter_code
_entity_poly.pdbx_strand_id
1 'polypeptide(L)'
;MTTQNLQLKNNKMKFMKTKLLIFLLFTTFIYSQEYELGKVTIAQLEEKYHPKDTSAVAAILFEKGKTSFNYEEMNGFSTTTEVLVKIKIYKKEGFEWANRKIRHYIDGKKETVSFSKGVTYNLVNGEIEKTKLKSSGEFTEKINNFWSETKIVMPNVKEGSIIEYAYIIKSPFISNFPEWSFQKNIPVNHSEYTTLVPEYFVYNTFTKGFSNIKVTRNSDNRKMPYSYSYVDASRAGTAKSERVTTELQFVENSTNYIAEDVPALKEESFVNNIDNYSSSILHELSMTKYPNSPTKSYSSDWESVVKTIYDNEDFGGQLNKANFYEEDLNALLKDITTTEDKI
;
A
#
# COMPACT_ATOMS: atom_id res chain seq x y z
N MET A 1 28.65 -60.26 36.81
CA MET A 1 27.33 -59.73 36.37
C MET A 1 27.32 -58.21 36.14
N THR A 2 28.47 -57.53 36.06
CA THR A 2 28.54 -56.06 36.20
C THR A 2 28.72 -55.30 34.88
N THR A 3 29.32 -55.93 33.87
CA THR A 3 29.65 -55.27 32.59
C THR A 3 28.52 -55.30 31.54
N GLN A 4 27.78 -56.42 31.44
CA GLN A 4 26.63 -56.53 30.51
C GLN A 4 25.48 -55.59 30.90
N ASN A 5 25.19 -55.46 32.20
CA ASN A 5 24.13 -54.57 32.69
C ASN A 5 24.45 -53.09 32.42
N LEU A 6 25.74 -52.70 32.46
CA LEU A 6 26.17 -51.34 32.14
C LEU A 6 26.04 -51.03 30.64
N GLN A 7 26.40 -51.99 29.76
CA GLN A 7 26.22 -51.84 28.31
C GLN A 7 24.73 -51.79 27.91
N LEU A 8 23.88 -52.62 28.51
CA LEU A 8 22.43 -52.58 28.31
C LEU A 8 21.81 -51.24 28.73
N LYS A 9 22.26 -50.67 29.86
CA LYS A 9 21.81 -49.35 30.33
C LYS A 9 22.26 -48.22 29.40
N ASN A 10 23.50 -48.26 28.91
CA ASN A 10 24.03 -47.28 27.95
C ASN A 10 23.32 -47.36 26.60
N ASN A 11 22.99 -48.57 26.12
CA ASN A 11 22.23 -48.75 24.87
C ASN A 11 20.79 -48.26 25.01
N LYS A 12 20.11 -48.54 26.13
CA LYS A 12 18.78 -47.97 26.42
C LYS A 12 18.79 -46.45 26.50
N MET A 13 19.81 -45.87 27.12
CA MET A 13 19.96 -44.41 27.24
C MET A 13 20.28 -43.74 25.89
N LYS A 14 21.11 -44.37 25.05
CA LYS A 14 21.29 -43.94 23.64
C LYS A 14 19.98 -43.99 22.87
N PHE A 15 19.23 -45.10 22.99
CA PHE A 15 17.96 -45.28 22.29
C PHE A 15 16.88 -44.27 22.74
N MET A 16 16.81 -43.94 24.04
CA MET A 16 15.94 -42.87 24.56
C MET A 16 16.36 -41.49 24.05
N LYS A 17 17.66 -41.18 24.02
CA LYS A 17 18.16 -39.91 23.47
C LYS A 17 17.86 -39.78 21.97
N THR A 18 17.98 -40.86 21.21
CA THR A 18 17.64 -40.88 19.78
C THR A 18 16.13 -40.68 19.56
N LYS A 19 15.26 -41.29 20.37
CA LYS A 19 13.81 -41.06 20.30
C LYS A 19 13.41 -39.63 20.68
N LEU A 20 14.06 -39.05 21.69
CA LEU A 20 13.83 -37.66 22.08
C LEU A 20 14.26 -36.68 20.98
N LEU A 21 15.38 -36.95 20.31
CA LEU A 21 15.87 -36.15 19.18
C LEU A 21 14.92 -36.23 17.97
N ILE A 22 14.39 -37.42 17.66
CA ILE A 22 13.41 -37.62 16.59
C ILE A 22 12.08 -36.93 16.93
N PHE A 23 11.64 -36.98 18.20
CA PHE A 23 10.44 -36.28 18.64
C PHE A 23 10.60 -34.75 18.56
N LEU A 24 11.79 -34.21 18.86
CA LEU A 24 12.10 -32.79 18.70
C LEU A 24 12.06 -32.34 17.23
N LEU A 25 12.58 -33.19 16.32
CA LEU A 25 12.57 -32.94 14.87
C LEU A 25 11.16 -32.98 14.23
N PHE A 26 10.19 -33.65 14.85
CA PHE A 26 8.80 -33.66 14.38
C PHE A 26 7.98 -32.44 14.82
N THR A 27 8.50 -31.59 15.72
CA THR A 27 7.78 -30.39 16.19
C THR A 27 8.08 -29.13 15.39
N THR A 28 9.01 -29.18 14.44
CA THR A 28 9.22 -28.07 13.48
C THR A 28 8.27 -28.21 12.30
N PHE A 29 6.96 -28.22 12.56
CA PHE A 29 6.01 -27.77 11.55
C PHE A 29 6.23 -26.26 11.41
N ILE A 30 7.07 -25.89 10.43
CA ILE A 30 7.14 -24.51 9.98
C ILE A 30 5.76 -24.21 9.41
N TYR A 31 4.93 -23.56 10.23
CA TYR A 31 3.70 -22.93 9.75
C TYR A 31 4.13 -21.76 8.87
N SER A 32 4.31 -22.03 7.59
CA SER A 32 4.25 -20.96 6.61
C SER A 32 2.81 -20.49 6.60
N GLN A 33 2.51 -19.41 7.34
CA GLN A 33 1.20 -18.79 7.25
C GLN A 33 1.04 -18.21 5.85
N GLU A 34 0.10 -18.79 5.11
CA GLU A 34 -0.27 -18.33 3.79
C GLU A 34 -1.30 -17.20 3.94
N TYR A 35 -0.84 -15.98 3.65
CA TYR A 35 -1.67 -14.77 3.76
C TYR A 35 -2.51 -14.59 2.50
N GLU A 36 -3.65 -15.29 2.47
CA GLU A 36 -4.62 -15.23 1.38
C GLU A 36 -6.04 -14.95 1.89
N LEU A 37 -6.84 -14.32 1.03
CA LEU A 37 -8.27 -14.12 1.25
C LEU A 37 -9.04 -15.43 1.01
N GLY A 38 -10.21 -15.57 1.62
CA GLY A 38 -11.10 -16.72 1.49
C GLY A 38 -10.82 -17.85 2.50
N LYS A 39 -9.65 -17.83 3.15
CA LYS A 39 -9.23 -18.79 4.18
C LYS A 39 -9.50 -18.21 5.57
N VAL A 40 -10.76 -18.29 6.03
CA VAL A 40 -11.20 -17.92 7.39
C VAL A 40 -11.52 -19.19 8.17
N THR A 41 -11.01 -19.30 9.40
CA THR A 41 -11.23 -20.46 10.27
C THR A 41 -12.17 -20.14 11.42
N ILE A 42 -12.79 -21.18 12.00
CA ILE A 42 -13.61 -21.05 13.20
C ILE A 42 -12.79 -20.48 14.36
N ALA A 43 -11.55 -20.93 14.56
CA ALA A 43 -10.67 -20.44 15.61
C ALA A 43 -10.44 -18.91 15.51
N GLN A 44 -10.25 -18.37 14.30
CA GLN A 44 -10.12 -16.92 14.10
C GLN A 44 -11.42 -16.17 14.43
N LEU A 45 -12.59 -16.77 14.14
CA LEU A 45 -13.88 -16.17 14.47
C LEU A 45 -14.21 -16.26 15.97
N GLU A 46 -13.78 -17.32 16.65
CA GLU A 46 -13.94 -17.52 18.09
C GLU A 46 -12.98 -16.66 18.93
N GLU A 47 -11.89 -16.16 18.36
CA GLU A 47 -10.98 -15.24 19.04
C GLU A 47 -11.72 -13.96 19.48
N LYS A 48 -11.87 -13.78 20.79
CA LYS A 48 -12.65 -12.68 21.40
C LYS A 48 -11.83 -11.42 21.65
N TYR A 49 -10.51 -11.53 21.73
CA TYR A 49 -9.60 -10.42 21.99
C TYR A 49 -8.28 -10.67 21.28
N HIS A 50 -7.60 -9.61 20.87
CA HIS A 50 -6.30 -9.72 20.23
C HIS A 50 -5.25 -10.24 21.23
N PRO A 51 -4.43 -11.26 20.88
CA PRO A 51 -3.53 -11.93 21.83
C PRO A 51 -2.48 -11.03 22.49
N LYS A 52 -2.03 -9.97 21.80
CA LYS A 52 -1.00 -9.04 22.27
C LYS A 52 -1.53 -7.67 22.71
N ASP A 53 -2.82 -7.41 22.49
CA ASP A 53 -3.48 -6.16 22.87
C ASP A 53 -4.96 -6.41 23.16
N THR A 54 -5.27 -6.78 24.41
CA THR A 54 -6.65 -7.04 24.82
C THR A 54 -7.56 -5.80 24.75
N SER A 55 -6.98 -4.61 24.62
CA SER A 55 -7.74 -3.36 24.47
C SER A 55 -8.19 -3.12 23.02
N ALA A 56 -7.57 -3.78 22.04
CA ALA A 56 -7.83 -3.59 20.62
C ALA A 56 -9.32 -3.75 20.25
N VAL A 57 -9.84 -2.80 19.49
CA VAL A 57 -11.22 -2.81 18.96
C VAL A 57 -11.34 -3.64 17.69
N ALA A 58 -10.25 -3.74 16.94
CA ALA A 58 -10.05 -4.54 15.75
C ALA A 58 -8.55 -4.87 15.61
N ALA A 59 -8.18 -5.80 14.73
CA ALA A 59 -6.79 -6.03 14.32
C ALA A 59 -6.72 -6.38 12.83
N ILE A 60 -5.71 -5.86 12.14
CA ILE A 60 -5.38 -6.28 10.79
C ILE A 60 -4.66 -7.61 10.90
N LEU A 61 -5.32 -8.70 10.50
CA LEU A 61 -4.71 -10.03 10.48
C LEU A 61 -3.66 -10.11 9.39
N PHE A 62 -3.93 -9.52 8.22
CA PHE A 62 -2.90 -9.13 7.27
C PHE A 62 -3.34 -8.00 6.35
N GLU A 63 -2.36 -7.24 5.87
CA GLU A 63 -2.50 -6.29 4.76
C GLU A 63 -1.33 -6.50 3.79
N LYS A 64 -1.62 -6.87 2.55
CA LYS A 64 -0.63 -7.20 1.52
C LYS A 64 -0.79 -6.31 0.30
N GLY A 65 0.21 -5.49 0.01
CA GLY A 65 0.23 -4.61 -1.14
C GLY A 65 1.25 -5.02 -2.18
N LYS A 66 0.92 -4.82 -3.46
CA LYS A 66 1.84 -5.02 -4.57
C LYS A 66 1.68 -3.92 -5.60
N THR A 67 2.73 -3.15 -5.83
CA THR A 67 2.77 -2.15 -6.89
C THR A 67 3.62 -2.67 -8.05
N SER A 68 3.04 -2.70 -9.24
CA SER A 68 3.71 -3.10 -10.48
C SER A 68 3.51 -2.07 -11.58
N PHE A 69 4.37 -2.10 -12.59
CA PHE A 69 4.27 -1.22 -13.75
C PHE A 69 3.61 -1.94 -14.93
N ASN A 70 2.79 -1.19 -15.65
CA ASN A 70 2.21 -1.58 -16.92
C ASN A 70 2.59 -0.54 -17.97
N TYR A 71 2.64 -0.94 -19.24
CA TYR A 71 2.92 -0.04 -20.35
C TYR A 71 1.83 -0.16 -21.40
N GLU A 72 1.27 0.98 -21.77
CA GLU A 72 0.35 1.12 -22.91
C GLU A 72 0.96 2.13 -23.88
N GLU A 73 0.98 1.83 -25.18
CA GLU A 73 1.62 2.71 -26.18
C GLU A 73 1.16 4.17 -26.08
N MET A 74 -0.15 4.39 -26.01
CA MET A 74 -0.73 5.75 -26.00
C MET A 74 -0.45 6.51 -24.70
N ASN A 75 -0.35 5.79 -23.57
CA ASN A 75 -0.35 6.39 -22.23
C ASN A 75 1.02 6.32 -21.54
N GLY A 76 1.95 5.54 -22.09
CA GLY A 76 3.24 5.22 -21.50
C GLY A 76 3.12 4.27 -20.30
N PHE A 77 4.07 4.41 -19.38
CA PHE A 77 4.07 3.64 -18.14
C PHE A 77 3.02 4.16 -17.16
N SER A 78 2.36 3.21 -16.48
CA SER A 78 1.46 3.45 -15.36
C SER A 78 1.75 2.45 -14.25
N THR A 79 1.31 2.76 -13.03
CA THR A 79 1.40 1.85 -11.89
C THR A 79 0.04 1.20 -11.60
N THR A 80 0.08 -0.02 -11.10
CA THR A 80 -1.07 -0.73 -10.54
C THR A 80 -0.70 -1.24 -9.18
N THR A 81 -1.43 -0.79 -8.16
CA THR A 81 -1.28 -1.19 -6.76
C THR A 81 -2.47 -2.07 -6.39
N GLU A 82 -2.23 -3.37 -6.21
CA GLU A 82 -3.22 -4.32 -5.68
C GLU A 82 -2.99 -4.47 -4.19
N VAL A 83 -4.06 -4.40 -3.40
CA VAL A 83 -4.00 -4.58 -1.94
C VAL A 83 -5.04 -5.60 -1.49
N LEU A 84 -4.62 -6.55 -0.66
CA LEU A 84 -5.45 -7.55 -0.01
C LEU A 84 -5.48 -7.26 1.49
N VAL A 85 -6.67 -7.23 2.08
CA VAL A 85 -6.87 -6.87 3.48
C VAL A 85 -7.75 -7.91 4.17
N LYS A 86 -7.34 -8.36 5.35
CA LYS A 86 -8.13 -9.18 6.27
C LYS A 86 -8.10 -8.55 7.66
N ILE A 87 -9.27 -8.19 8.19
CA ILE A 87 -9.41 -7.52 9.49
C ILE A 87 -10.35 -8.34 10.38
N LYS A 88 -9.97 -8.51 11.64
CA LYS A 88 -10.82 -9.03 12.71
C LYS A 88 -11.41 -7.85 13.48
N ILE A 89 -12.73 -7.88 13.71
CA ILE A 89 -13.46 -6.89 14.50
C ILE A 89 -13.76 -7.52 15.86
N TYR A 90 -13.29 -6.92 16.95
CA TYR A 90 -13.53 -7.44 18.31
C TYR A 90 -14.68 -6.73 19.02
N LYS A 91 -14.82 -5.41 18.82
CA LYS A 91 -15.78 -4.55 19.53
C LYS A 91 -16.53 -3.63 18.55
N LYS A 92 -17.66 -3.08 18.99
CA LYS A 92 -18.49 -2.15 18.18
C LYS A 92 -17.73 -0.91 17.71
N GLU A 93 -16.82 -0.38 18.52
CA GLU A 93 -15.97 0.76 18.18
C GLU A 93 -15.04 0.45 16.99
N GLY A 94 -14.80 -0.83 16.72
CA GLY A 94 -14.04 -1.29 15.56
C GLY A 94 -14.84 -1.29 14.26
N PHE A 95 -16.16 -1.05 14.26
CA PHE A 95 -16.99 -1.15 13.07
C PHE A 95 -16.58 -0.17 11.96
N GLU A 96 -15.95 0.96 12.29
CA GLU A 96 -15.40 1.89 11.31
C GLU A 96 -14.31 1.24 10.42
N TRP A 97 -13.61 0.22 10.90
CA TRP A 97 -12.65 -0.55 10.09
C TRP A 97 -13.30 -1.41 9.01
N ALA A 98 -14.62 -1.57 9.08
CA ALA A 98 -15.41 -2.19 8.03
C ALA A 98 -15.78 -1.23 6.90
N ASN A 99 -15.42 0.05 7.05
CA ASN A 99 -15.48 1.05 6.00
C ASN A 99 -14.07 1.28 5.46
N ARG A 100 -13.88 1.20 4.15
CA ARG A 100 -12.61 1.57 3.50
C ARG A 100 -12.84 2.66 2.50
N LYS A 101 -12.06 3.74 2.58
CA LYS A 101 -12.10 4.92 1.70
C LYS A 101 -10.75 5.08 1.03
N ILE A 102 -10.75 5.38 -0.27
CA ILE A 102 -9.55 5.62 -1.06
C ILE A 102 -9.78 6.86 -1.92
N ARG A 103 -9.07 7.94 -1.57
CA ARG A 103 -9.02 9.16 -2.36
C ARG A 103 -8.10 8.96 -3.57
N HIS A 104 -8.51 9.49 -4.72
CA HIS A 104 -7.79 9.34 -5.98
C HIS A 104 -8.00 10.56 -6.86
N TYR A 105 -6.98 10.90 -7.65
CA TYR A 105 -6.97 12.09 -8.50
C TYR A 105 -7.81 11.88 -9.78
N ILE A 106 -8.58 12.89 -10.19
CA ILE A 106 -9.57 12.76 -11.28
C ILE A 106 -9.48 13.84 -12.38
N ASP A 107 -8.55 14.78 -12.29
CA ASP A 107 -8.39 15.83 -13.29
C ASP A 107 -7.36 15.45 -14.38
N GLY A 108 -7.66 15.70 -15.65
CA GLY A 108 -6.80 15.29 -16.77
C GLY A 108 -6.43 13.79 -16.78
N LYS A 109 -5.16 13.47 -16.46
CA LYS A 109 -4.71 12.10 -16.24
C LYS A 109 -5.27 11.62 -14.89
N LYS A 110 -6.23 10.69 -14.91
CA LYS A 110 -6.91 10.25 -13.70
C LYS A 110 -6.38 8.92 -13.16
N GLU A 111 -6.50 8.78 -11.86
CA GLU A 111 -6.39 7.51 -11.17
C GLU A 111 -7.76 6.80 -11.14
N THR A 112 -7.75 5.48 -11.03
CA THR A 112 -8.98 4.70 -10.83
C THR A 112 -8.83 3.77 -9.65
N VAL A 113 -9.87 3.66 -8.84
CA VAL A 113 -9.97 2.71 -7.74
C VAL A 113 -11.08 1.71 -8.04
N SER A 114 -10.83 0.44 -7.80
CA SER A 114 -11.87 -0.59 -7.80
C SER A 114 -11.72 -1.52 -6.60
N PHE A 115 -12.85 -1.85 -5.97
CA PHE A 115 -12.90 -2.84 -4.91
C PHE A 115 -13.33 -4.20 -5.46
N SER A 116 -12.87 -5.26 -4.81
CA SER A 116 -13.25 -6.63 -5.14
C SER A 116 -13.12 -7.55 -3.92
N LYS A 117 -13.58 -8.79 -4.05
CA LYS A 117 -13.46 -9.84 -3.01
C LYS A 117 -14.00 -9.44 -1.63
N GLY A 118 -14.91 -8.46 -1.55
CA GLY A 118 -15.52 -8.01 -0.31
C GLY A 118 -16.41 -9.09 0.32
N VAL A 119 -16.02 -9.63 1.47
CA VAL A 119 -16.79 -10.62 2.23
C VAL A 119 -16.70 -10.35 3.74
N THR A 120 -17.84 -10.40 4.43
CA THR A 120 -17.92 -10.47 5.90
C THR A 120 -18.20 -11.89 6.34
N TYR A 121 -17.49 -12.36 7.35
CA TYR A 121 -17.60 -13.69 7.95
C TYR A 121 -18.07 -13.56 9.39
N ASN A 122 -19.11 -14.32 9.73
CA ASN A 122 -19.67 -14.40 11.07
C ASN A 122 -19.72 -15.86 11.53
N LEU A 123 -19.64 -16.09 12.83
CA LEU A 123 -19.91 -17.39 13.42
C LEU A 123 -21.36 -17.42 13.89
N VAL A 124 -22.18 -18.30 13.32
CA VAL A 124 -23.58 -18.51 13.69
C VAL A 124 -23.78 -19.99 13.97
N ASN A 125 -24.15 -20.33 15.21
CA ASN A 125 -24.36 -21.72 15.64
C ASN A 125 -23.16 -22.66 15.38
N GLY A 126 -21.93 -22.14 15.47
CA GLY A 126 -20.70 -22.90 15.22
C GLY A 126 -20.32 -23.02 13.74
N GLU A 127 -21.11 -22.46 12.83
CA GLU A 127 -20.84 -22.46 11.39
C GLU A 127 -20.44 -21.06 10.88
N ILE A 128 -19.61 -21.04 9.83
CA ILE A 128 -19.15 -19.80 9.20
C ILE A 128 -20.21 -19.32 8.19
N GLU A 129 -20.90 -18.25 8.54
CA GLU A 129 -21.80 -17.52 7.65
C GLU A 129 -21.00 -16.48 6.84
N LYS A 130 -21.17 -16.47 5.50
CA LYS A 130 -20.51 -15.52 4.60
C LYS A 130 -21.52 -14.54 4.02
N THR A 131 -21.25 -13.24 4.11
CA THR A 131 -22.03 -12.18 3.47
C THR A 131 -21.15 -11.42 2.48
N LYS A 132 -21.43 -11.55 1.18
CA LYS A 132 -20.68 -10.85 0.13
C LYS A 132 -21.09 -9.39 0.04
N LEU A 133 -20.12 -8.50 -0.16
CA LEU A 133 -20.35 -7.10 -0.54
C LEU A 133 -21.05 -7.06 -1.90
N LYS A 134 -22.14 -6.29 -1.97
CA LYS A 134 -22.87 -5.99 -3.22
C LYS A 134 -22.46 -4.60 -3.71
N SER A 135 -22.72 -4.30 -4.99
CA SER A 135 -22.46 -2.99 -5.57
C SER A 135 -23.12 -1.82 -4.81
N SER A 136 -24.25 -2.07 -4.14
CA SER A 136 -24.91 -1.07 -3.30
C SER A 136 -24.12 -0.66 -2.04
N GLY A 137 -23.06 -1.39 -1.70
CA GLY A 137 -22.15 -1.06 -0.60
C GLY A 137 -20.87 -0.39 -1.08
N GLU A 138 -20.73 -0.12 -2.38
CA GLU A 138 -19.61 0.62 -2.98
C GLU A 138 -20.13 1.98 -3.49
N PHE A 139 -19.43 3.05 -3.13
CA PHE A 139 -19.82 4.42 -3.44
C PHE A 139 -18.61 5.18 -3.97
N THR A 140 -18.84 6.11 -4.89
CA THR A 140 -17.81 7.07 -5.31
C THR A 140 -18.38 8.49 -5.21
N GLU A 141 -17.68 9.35 -4.49
CA GLU A 141 -18.08 10.73 -4.23
C GLU A 141 -17.03 11.69 -4.76
N LYS A 142 -17.45 12.68 -5.56
CA LYS A 142 -16.57 13.77 -6.01
C LYS A 142 -16.37 14.74 -4.85
N ILE A 143 -15.12 14.95 -4.43
CA ILE A 143 -14.78 15.89 -3.35
C ILE A 143 -14.67 17.30 -3.92
N ASN A 144 -13.89 17.46 -4.99
CA ASN A 144 -13.69 18.72 -5.70
C ASN A 144 -13.30 18.44 -7.17
N ASN A 145 -12.80 19.44 -7.90
CA ASN A 145 -12.43 19.27 -9.31
C ASN A 145 -11.25 18.32 -9.54
N PHE A 146 -10.42 18.12 -8.52
CA PHE A 146 -9.17 17.35 -8.61
C PHE A 146 -9.28 15.96 -7.96
N TRP A 147 -10.18 15.77 -6.99
CA TRP A 147 -10.22 14.58 -6.15
C TRP A 147 -11.60 13.95 -6.07
N SER A 148 -11.62 12.62 -6.13
CA SER A 148 -12.76 11.77 -5.75
C SER A 148 -12.36 10.80 -4.65
N GLU A 149 -13.35 10.25 -3.96
CA GLU A 149 -13.19 9.18 -2.97
C GLU A 149 -14.08 8.00 -3.33
N THR A 150 -13.48 6.82 -3.53
CA THR A 150 -14.23 5.57 -3.64
C THR A 150 -14.20 4.87 -2.29
N LYS A 151 -15.36 4.43 -1.82
CA LYS A 151 -15.52 3.80 -0.51
C LYS A 151 -16.37 2.54 -0.55
N ILE A 152 -16.07 1.59 0.31
CA ILE A 152 -16.89 0.42 0.59
C ILE A 152 -17.38 0.41 2.04
N VAL A 153 -18.57 -0.14 2.24
CA VAL A 153 -19.17 -0.43 3.54
C VAL A 153 -19.49 -1.92 3.60
N MET A 154 -18.74 -2.65 4.43
CA MET A 154 -18.90 -4.10 4.53
C MET A 154 -20.25 -4.48 5.17
N PRO A 155 -21.01 -5.43 4.59
CA PRO A 155 -22.33 -5.78 5.10
C PRO A 155 -22.27 -6.72 6.31
N ASN A 156 -23.33 -6.73 7.14
CA ASN A 156 -23.53 -7.72 8.22
C ASN A 156 -22.35 -7.81 9.21
N VAL A 157 -21.69 -6.70 9.51
CA VAL A 157 -20.58 -6.63 10.48
C VAL A 157 -21.15 -6.66 11.89
N LYS A 158 -20.54 -7.50 12.74
CA LYS A 158 -20.88 -7.76 14.13
C LYS A 158 -19.59 -7.87 14.94
N GLU A 159 -19.71 -7.86 16.27
CA GLU A 159 -18.58 -8.20 17.14
C GLU A 159 -18.15 -9.64 16.85
N GLY A 160 -16.83 -9.85 16.71
CA GLY A 160 -16.26 -11.12 16.31
C GLY A 160 -16.19 -11.36 14.79
N SER A 161 -16.75 -10.48 13.95
CA SER A 161 -16.66 -10.64 12.50
C SER A 161 -15.22 -10.61 12.00
N ILE A 162 -14.97 -11.32 10.91
CA ILE A 162 -13.80 -11.08 10.05
C ILE A 162 -14.29 -10.49 8.74
N ILE A 163 -13.61 -9.46 8.26
CA ILE A 163 -13.85 -8.88 6.94
C ILE A 163 -12.63 -9.09 6.06
N GLU A 164 -12.89 -9.34 4.79
CA GLU A 164 -11.90 -9.46 3.73
C GLU A 164 -12.31 -8.57 2.57
N TYR A 165 -11.35 -7.87 1.98
CA TYR A 165 -11.55 -7.17 0.72
C TYR A 165 -10.22 -7.01 0.00
N ALA A 166 -10.31 -6.74 -1.29
CA ALA A 166 -9.19 -6.32 -2.10
C ALA A 166 -9.53 -5.01 -2.81
N TYR A 167 -8.51 -4.21 -3.12
CA TYR A 167 -8.69 -3.04 -3.97
C TYR A 167 -7.51 -2.87 -4.92
N ILE A 168 -7.77 -2.25 -6.06
CA ILE A 168 -6.77 -1.91 -7.07
C ILE A 168 -6.81 -0.41 -7.30
N ILE A 169 -5.63 0.21 -7.23
CA ILE A 169 -5.40 1.59 -7.67
C ILE A 169 -4.59 1.53 -8.95
N LYS A 170 -5.10 2.12 -10.03
CA LYS A 170 -4.32 2.35 -11.26
C LYS A 170 -3.97 3.82 -11.33
N SER A 171 -2.69 4.14 -11.48
CA SER A 171 -2.21 5.51 -11.51
C SER A 171 -1.31 5.76 -12.72
N PRO A 172 -1.57 6.80 -13.53
CA PRO A 172 -0.67 7.21 -14.60
C PRO A 172 0.55 8.00 -14.09
N PHE A 173 0.61 8.25 -12.78
CA PHE A 173 1.62 9.10 -12.15
C PHE A 173 2.78 8.29 -11.59
N ILE A 174 3.72 7.90 -12.45
CA ILE A 174 4.91 7.15 -12.04
C ILE A 174 5.74 7.87 -10.97
N SER A 175 5.72 9.21 -10.92
CA SER A 175 6.41 9.98 -9.88
C SER A 175 5.71 9.92 -8.53
N ASN A 176 4.40 9.65 -8.50
CA ASN A 176 3.60 9.55 -7.29
C ASN A 176 3.43 8.08 -6.89
N PHE A 177 4.51 7.51 -6.36
CA PHE A 177 4.50 6.14 -5.86
C PHE A 177 3.80 6.10 -4.49
N PRO A 178 2.88 5.16 -4.24
CA PRO A 178 2.09 5.18 -3.00
C PRO A 178 2.97 4.96 -1.77
N GLU A 179 2.76 5.77 -0.73
CA GLU A 179 3.28 5.48 0.60
C GLU A 179 2.63 4.20 1.14
N TRP A 180 3.45 3.27 1.62
CA TRP A 180 2.97 2.09 2.32
C TRP A 180 3.22 2.23 3.82
N SER A 181 2.13 2.34 4.57
CA SER A 181 2.16 2.42 6.04
C SER A 181 1.93 1.02 6.61
N PHE A 182 2.94 0.50 7.33
CA PHE A 182 2.91 -0.80 8.01
C PHE A 182 2.21 -0.74 9.37
N GLN A 183 2.07 0.45 9.93
CA GLN A 183 1.50 0.69 11.25
C GLN A 183 0.22 1.50 11.15
N LYS A 184 -0.83 1.05 11.83
CA LYS A 184 -2.14 1.71 11.89
C LYS A 184 -2.54 1.99 13.34
N ASN A 185 -3.67 2.65 13.53
CA ASN A 185 -4.28 2.87 14.86
C ASN A 185 -4.95 1.62 15.47
N ILE A 186 -4.86 0.47 14.80
CA ILE A 186 -5.10 -0.86 15.39
C ILE A 186 -3.87 -1.75 15.17
N PRO A 187 -3.70 -2.83 15.96
CA PRO A 187 -2.59 -3.76 15.76
C PRO A 187 -2.61 -4.37 14.36
N VAL A 188 -1.42 -4.58 13.79
CA VAL A 188 -1.23 -5.21 12.49
C VAL A 188 -0.34 -6.43 12.66
N ASN A 189 -0.93 -7.63 12.50
CA ASN A 189 -0.21 -8.88 12.71
C ASN A 189 0.81 -9.11 11.60
N HIS A 190 0.44 -8.80 10.36
CA HIS A 190 1.29 -8.96 9.19
C HIS A 190 1.02 -7.83 8.19
N SER A 191 2.06 -7.10 7.81
CA SER A 191 2.01 -6.14 6.71
C SER A 191 3.13 -6.44 5.73
N GLU A 192 2.77 -6.65 4.47
CA GLU A 192 3.72 -6.95 3.40
C GLU A 192 3.49 -6.00 2.23
N TYR A 193 4.58 -5.47 1.69
CA TYR A 193 4.54 -4.64 0.50
C TYR A 193 5.58 -5.09 -0.50
N THR A 194 5.19 -5.24 -1.76
CA THR A 194 6.09 -5.60 -2.85
C THR A 194 6.08 -4.54 -3.95
N THR A 195 7.25 -4.07 -4.34
CA THR A 195 7.43 -3.18 -5.49
C THR A 195 8.10 -3.94 -6.63
N LEU A 196 7.52 -3.89 -7.82
CA LEU A 196 8.07 -4.48 -9.04
C LEU A 196 8.39 -3.36 -10.02
N VAL A 197 9.64 -2.88 -10.02
CA VAL A 197 10.03 -1.65 -10.70
C VAL A 197 10.92 -1.96 -11.92
N PRO A 198 10.53 -1.58 -13.14
CA PRO A 198 11.42 -1.66 -14.31
C PRO A 198 12.71 -0.86 -14.10
N GLU A 199 13.83 -1.35 -14.63
CA GLU A 199 15.15 -0.69 -14.56
C GLU A 199 15.19 0.74 -15.10
N TYR A 200 14.16 1.15 -15.84
CA TYR A 200 14.00 2.50 -16.36
C TYR A 200 13.71 3.54 -15.28
N PHE A 201 13.28 3.13 -14.09
CA PHE A 201 12.89 4.03 -13.01
C PHE A 201 13.77 3.79 -11.77
N VAL A 202 14.42 4.86 -11.31
CA VAL A 202 15.25 4.81 -10.10
C VAL A 202 14.55 5.61 -9.00
N TYR A 203 14.14 4.92 -7.93
CA TYR A 203 13.52 5.55 -6.77
C TYR A 203 14.48 5.62 -5.58
N ASN A 204 14.46 6.74 -4.87
CA ASN A 204 14.97 6.83 -3.52
C ASN A 204 13.93 6.23 -2.57
N THR A 205 14.34 5.31 -1.69
CA THR A 205 13.45 4.73 -0.69
C THR A 205 13.70 5.37 0.67
N PHE A 206 12.67 5.97 1.24
CA PHE A 206 12.69 6.54 2.59
C PHE A 206 11.84 5.68 3.52
N THR A 207 12.40 5.31 4.66
CA THR A 207 11.70 4.61 5.75
C THR A 207 11.49 5.57 6.90
N LYS A 208 10.29 5.64 7.46
CA LYS A 208 9.98 6.39 8.69
C LYS A 208 9.37 5.47 9.76
N GLY A 209 9.34 5.94 11.00
CA GLY A 209 8.87 5.19 12.17
C GLY A 209 9.89 4.19 12.72
N PHE A 210 9.46 3.36 13.68
CA PHE A 210 10.36 2.56 14.52
C PHE A 210 10.19 1.05 14.35
N SER A 211 9.20 0.60 13.58
CA SER A 211 8.95 -0.84 13.40
C SER A 211 10.03 -1.49 12.54
N ASN A 212 10.38 -2.73 12.87
CA ASN A 212 11.40 -3.47 12.13
C ASN A 212 10.83 -3.99 10.80
N ILE A 213 11.24 -3.38 9.69
CA ILE A 213 10.83 -3.76 8.34
C ILE A 213 11.93 -4.64 7.73
N LYS A 214 11.64 -5.93 7.54
CA LYS A 214 12.53 -6.85 6.83
C LYS A 214 12.46 -6.57 5.34
N VAL A 215 13.62 -6.41 4.69
CA VAL A 215 13.70 -6.09 3.26
C VAL A 215 14.43 -7.18 2.50
N THR A 216 13.80 -7.70 1.45
CA THR A 216 14.40 -8.65 0.51
C THR A 216 14.37 -8.06 -0.90
N ARG A 217 15.48 -8.13 -1.62
CA ARG A 217 15.61 -7.59 -2.99
C ARG A 217 16.00 -8.69 -3.96
N ASN A 218 15.35 -8.70 -5.10
CA ASN A 218 15.63 -9.59 -6.22
C ASN A 218 15.57 -8.79 -7.53
N SER A 219 16.15 -9.34 -8.59
CA SER A 219 16.15 -8.73 -9.91
C SER A 219 16.04 -9.84 -10.95
N ASP A 220 15.05 -9.74 -11.83
CA ASP A 220 14.76 -10.77 -12.81
C ASP A 220 14.49 -10.14 -14.19
N ASN A 221 14.82 -10.86 -15.26
CA ASN A 221 14.45 -10.45 -16.60
C ASN A 221 12.95 -10.66 -16.81
N ARG A 222 12.22 -9.59 -17.15
CA ARG A 222 10.79 -9.62 -17.41
C ARG A 222 10.50 -9.32 -18.87
N LYS A 223 9.46 -10.00 -19.38
CA LYS A 223 8.83 -9.70 -20.66
C LYS A 223 7.44 -9.14 -20.41
N MET A 224 7.10 -8.02 -21.03
CA MET A 224 5.78 -7.43 -20.96
C MET A 224 5.22 -7.26 -22.38
N PRO A 225 4.09 -7.89 -22.71
CA PRO A 225 3.46 -7.67 -24.00
C PRO A 225 2.94 -6.24 -24.08
N TYR A 226 3.12 -5.59 -25.23
CA TYR A 226 2.41 -4.37 -25.57
C TYR A 226 1.93 -4.42 -27.01
N SER A 227 0.78 -3.80 -27.26
CA SER A 227 0.25 -3.66 -28.62
C SER A 227 0.38 -2.23 -29.10
N TYR A 228 0.71 -2.07 -30.37
CA TYR A 228 0.66 -0.79 -31.06
C TYR A 228 -0.08 -0.85 -32.39
N SER A 229 -0.54 0.31 -32.85
CA SER A 229 -1.21 0.46 -34.14
C SER A 229 -0.37 1.31 -35.09
N TYR A 230 -0.13 0.83 -36.30
CA TYR A 230 0.46 1.62 -37.37
C TYR A 230 -0.41 1.62 -38.61
N VAL A 231 -0.22 2.65 -39.43
CA VAL A 231 -0.86 2.79 -40.74
C VAL A 231 0.21 2.55 -41.80
N ASP A 232 0.05 1.50 -42.59
CA ASP A 232 0.91 1.27 -43.76
C ASP A 232 0.51 2.24 -44.89
N ALA A 233 1.26 3.33 -45.02
CA ALA A 233 1.06 4.34 -46.06
C ALA A 233 1.62 3.93 -47.44
N SER A 234 2.24 2.75 -47.57
CA SER A 234 2.88 2.29 -48.81
C SER A 234 1.89 1.72 -49.84
N ARG A 235 0.63 1.48 -49.46
CA ARG A 235 -0.41 0.96 -50.35
C ARG A 235 -1.31 2.09 -50.86
N ALA A 236 -1.30 2.31 -52.18
CA ALA A 236 -2.23 3.21 -52.85
C ALA A 236 -3.67 2.67 -52.73
N GLY A 237 -4.40 3.10 -51.70
CA GLY A 237 -5.79 2.73 -51.42
C GLY A 237 -6.05 2.51 -49.93
N THR A 238 -7.18 3.04 -49.44
CA THR A 238 -7.74 3.00 -48.07
C THR A 238 -6.79 2.51 -46.97
N ALA A 239 -6.21 3.47 -46.24
CA ALA A 239 -5.38 3.21 -45.06
C ALA A 239 -6.07 2.23 -44.09
N LYS A 240 -5.52 1.02 -43.95
CA LYS A 240 -5.93 0.06 -42.92
C LYS A 240 -4.98 0.18 -41.75
N SER A 241 -5.54 0.42 -40.56
CA SER A 241 -4.81 0.32 -39.31
C SER A 241 -4.61 -1.15 -38.97
N GLU A 242 -3.36 -1.59 -38.81
CA GLU A 242 -3.04 -2.92 -38.29
C GLU A 242 -2.62 -2.81 -36.81
N ARG A 243 -3.02 -3.80 -36.00
CA ARG A 243 -2.61 -3.89 -34.59
C ARG A 243 -1.55 -4.97 -34.46
N VAL A 244 -0.35 -4.59 -34.07
CA VAL A 244 0.76 -5.52 -33.80
C VAL A 244 0.97 -5.65 -32.30
N THR A 245 1.25 -6.87 -31.84
CA THR A 245 1.64 -7.14 -30.45
C THR A 245 3.10 -7.58 -30.43
N THR A 246 3.89 -6.96 -29.57
CA THR A 246 5.31 -7.26 -29.37
C THR A 246 5.61 -7.35 -27.87
N GLU A 247 6.84 -7.70 -27.51
CA GLU A 247 7.29 -7.84 -26.12
C GLU A 247 8.35 -6.79 -25.79
N LEU A 248 8.12 -6.02 -24.72
CA LEU A 248 9.16 -5.23 -24.08
C LEU A 248 9.94 -6.14 -23.12
N GLN A 249 11.27 -6.21 -23.30
CA GLN A 249 12.16 -6.94 -22.40
C GLN A 249 12.90 -5.91 -21.54
N PHE A 250 12.92 -6.13 -20.23
CA PHE A 250 13.59 -5.26 -19.27
C PHE A 250 13.94 -6.02 -18.00
N VAL A 251 14.89 -5.51 -17.23
CA VAL A 251 15.16 -5.98 -15.87
C VAL A 251 14.13 -5.40 -14.91
N GLU A 252 13.46 -6.25 -14.15
CA GLU A 252 12.53 -5.85 -13.09
C GLU A 252 13.17 -6.02 -11.71
N ASN A 253 13.29 -4.91 -10.98
CA ASN A 253 13.75 -4.89 -9.60
C ASN A 253 12.56 -5.15 -8.68
N SER A 254 12.58 -6.31 -8.02
CA SER A 254 11.59 -6.70 -7.02
C SER A 254 12.13 -6.39 -5.63
N THR A 255 11.40 -5.58 -4.86
CA THR A 255 11.70 -5.39 -3.43
C THR A 255 10.47 -5.75 -2.60
N ASN A 256 10.67 -6.63 -1.63
CA ASN A 256 9.66 -7.08 -0.69
C ASN A 256 9.99 -6.55 0.71
N TYR A 257 9.00 -5.97 1.36
CA TYR A 257 9.06 -5.40 2.70
C TYR A 257 8.05 -6.12 3.58
N ILE A 258 8.48 -6.62 4.74
CA ILE A 258 7.61 -7.31 5.70
C ILE A 258 7.80 -6.71 7.08
N ALA A 259 6.69 -6.34 7.71
CA ALA A 259 6.61 -6.03 9.13
C ALA A 259 5.62 -7.01 9.80
N GLU A 260 6.03 -7.58 10.93
CA GLU A 260 5.23 -8.52 11.70
C GLU A 260 4.94 -7.93 13.08
N ASP A 261 3.77 -8.25 13.63
CA ASP A 261 3.37 -7.89 15.00
C ASP A 261 3.53 -6.41 15.33
N VAL A 262 3.11 -5.55 14.41
CA VAL A 262 3.22 -4.10 14.54
C VAL A 262 2.14 -3.59 15.51
N PRO A 263 2.51 -2.90 16.61
CA PRO A 263 1.55 -2.42 17.59
C PRO A 263 0.71 -1.26 17.04
N ALA A 264 -0.50 -1.10 17.60
CA ALA A 264 -1.36 0.04 17.29
C ALA A 264 -0.64 1.37 17.60
N LEU A 265 -0.72 2.30 16.66
CA LEU A 265 -0.33 3.69 16.86
C LEU A 265 -1.47 4.45 17.52
N LYS A 266 -1.33 4.76 18.80
CA LYS A 266 -2.36 5.47 19.55
C LYS A 266 -2.22 6.96 19.31
N GLU A 267 -3.35 7.63 19.19
CA GLU A 267 -3.40 9.10 19.22
C GLU A 267 -2.90 9.61 20.56
N GLU A 268 -2.05 10.62 20.53
CA GLU A 268 -1.50 11.27 21.73
C GLU A 268 -1.88 12.75 21.76
N SER A 269 -2.10 13.26 22.97
CA SER A 269 -2.38 14.69 23.15
C SER A 269 -1.20 15.53 22.67
N PHE A 270 -1.50 16.67 22.02
CA PHE A 270 -0.52 17.61 21.49
C PHE A 270 0.31 17.11 20.28
N VAL A 271 -0.03 15.95 19.71
CA VAL A 271 0.50 15.54 18.40
C VAL A 271 -0.45 16.04 17.32
N ASN A 272 0.06 16.84 16.37
CA ASN A 272 -0.76 17.39 15.29
C ASN A 272 -1.18 16.30 14.29
N ASN A 273 -0.20 15.57 13.75
CA ASN A 273 -0.46 14.46 12.83
C ASN A 273 0.32 13.22 13.29
N ILE A 274 -0.39 12.25 13.86
CA ILE A 274 0.20 11.00 14.35
C ILE A 274 0.79 10.17 13.20
N ASP A 275 0.28 10.31 11.97
CA ASP A 275 0.75 9.56 10.80
C ASP A 275 2.20 9.88 10.42
N ASN A 276 2.74 11.01 10.89
CA ASN A 276 4.16 11.36 10.73
C ASN A 276 5.09 10.39 11.47
N TYR A 277 4.58 9.73 12.52
CA TYR A 277 5.32 8.76 13.34
C TYR A 277 5.02 7.31 12.96
N SER A 278 4.02 7.09 12.10
CA SER A 278 3.67 5.75 11.63
C SER A 278 4.85 5.12 10.89
N SER A 279 5.05 3.82 11.11
CA SER A 279 6.08 3.08 10.40
C SER A 279 5.67 2.89 8.94
N SER A 280 6.38 3.53 8.01
CA SER A 280 6.04 3.55 6.58
C SER A 280 7.26 3.58 5.68
N ILE A 281 7.03 3.30 4.39
CA ILE A 281 8.00 3.51 3.31
C ILE A 281 7.43 4.42 2.22
N LEU A 282 8.29 5.26 1.69
CA LEU A 282 8.03 6.19 0.61
C LEU A 282 9.06 5.98 -0.50
N HIS A 283 8.61 6.11 -1.74
CA HIS A 283 9.46 6.01 -2.92
C HIS A 283 9.38 7.30 -3.71
N GLU A 284 10.50 8.00 -3.84
CA GLU A 284 10.61 9.23 -4.61
C GLU A 284 11.33 8.95 -5.92
N LEU A 285 10.72 9.28 -7.07
CA LEU A 285 11.35 9.09 -8.37
C LEU A 285 12.54 10.05 -8.51
N SER A 286 13.75 9.51 -8.44
CA SER A 286 14.98 10.30 -8.57
C SER A 286 15.38 10.51 -10.03
N MET A 287 15.12 9.52 -10.90
CA MET A 287 15.67 9.50 -12.26
C MET A 287 14.96 8.49 -13.17
N THR A 288 14.87 8.81 -14.45
CA THR A 288 14.47 7.88 -15.53
C THR A 288 15.61 7.60 -16.50
N LYS A 289 15.78 6.34 -16.87
CA LYS A 289 16.82 5.84 -17.79
C LYS A 289 16.21 4.90 -18.83
N TYR A 290 15.54 5.46 -19.83
CA TYR A 290 15.00 4.67 -20.94
C TYR A 290 16.09 4.20 -21.90
N PRO A 291 15.91 3.07 -22.61
CA PRO A 291 16.83 2.63 -23.64
C PRO A 291 17.00 3.71 -24.72
N ASN A 292 18.23 3.89 -25.21
CA ASN A 292 18.56 4.84 -26.28
C ASN A 292 18.15 6.31 -26.01
N SER A 293 17.89 6.67 -24.74
CA SER A 293 17.49 8.02 -24.36
C SER A 293 18.48 8.58 -23.33
N PRO A 294 18.73 9.91 -23.34
CA PRO A 294 19.45 10.56 -22.26
C PRO A 294 18.79 10.26 -20.92
N THR A 295 19.60 10.06 -19.89
CA THR A 295 19.12 9.93 -18.53
C THR A 295 18.52 11.27 -18.07
N LYS A 296 17.34 11.22 -17.46
CA LYS A 296 16.67 12.42 -16.92
C LYS A 296 16.56 12.31 -15.41
N SER A 297 17.21 13.23 -14.71
CA SER A 297 17.11 13.36 -13.25
C SER A 297 15.91 14.23 -12.87
N TYR A 298 15.23 13.87 -11.79
CA TYR A 298 14.09 14.60 -11.21
C TYR A 298 14.35 15.05 -9.78
N SER A 299 15.37 14.49 -9.10
CA SER A 299 15.81 14.97 -7.80
C SER A 299 16.23 16.43 -7.97
N SER A 300 15.30 17.32 -7.62
CA SER A 300 15.42 18.75 -7.77
C SER A 300 15.96 19.29 -6.46
N ASP A 301 16.91 20.20 -6.53
CA ASP A 301 17.22 21.07 -5.41
C ASP A 301 15.93 21.80 -4.95
N TRP A 302 15.90 22.22 -3.67
CA TRP A 302 14.71 22.85 -3.11
C TRP A 302 14.34 24.12 -3.88
N GLU A 303 15.35 24.81 -4.42
CA GLU A 303 15.26 25.95 -5.31
C GLU A 303 14.40 25.67 -6.55
N SER A 304 14.57 24.50 -7.19
CA SER A 304 13.76 24.09 -8.35
C SER A 304 12.30 23.80 -7.99
N VAL A 305 12.05 23.21 -6.81
CA VAL A 305 10.68 22.99 -6.30
C VAL A 305 10.00 24.33 -6.02
N VAL A 306 10.70 25.23 -5.34
CA VAL A 306 10.24 26.59 -5.05
C VAL A 306 9.90 27.32 -6.34
N LYS A 307 10.78 27.26 -7.34
CA LYS A 307 10.53 27.88 -8.64
C LYS A 307 9.25 27.36 -9.29
N THR A 308 9.02 26.04 -9.25
CA THR A 308 7.81 25.42 -9.82
C THR A 308 6.53 25.91 -9.13
N ILE A 309 6.57 26.15 -7.81
CA ILE A 309 5.45 26.71 -7.04
C ILE A 309 5.19 28.17 -7.43
N TYR A 310 6.25 28.99 -7.53
CA TYR A 310 6.13 30.40 -7.93
C TYR A 310 5.73 30.58 -9.40
N ASP A 311 6.08 29.64 -10.28
CA ASP A 311 5.67 29.67 -11.68
C ASP A 311 4.22 29.19 -11.88
N ASN A 312 3.53 28.69 -10.84
CA ASN A 312 2.14 28.28 -10.92
C ASN A 312 1.20 29.50 -10.97
N GLU A 313 0.37 29.60 -12.02
CA GLU A 313 -0.56 30.72 -12.24
C GLU A 313 -1.62 30.91 -11.15
N ASP A 314 -2.05 29.83 -10.49
CA ASP A 314 -3.02 29.87 -9.40
C ASP A 314 -2.38 30.25 -8.06
N PHE A 315 -1.05 30.21 -7.96
CA PHE A 315 -0.32 30.66 -6.77
C PHE A 315 0.54 31.90 -7.07
N GLY A 316 1.70 31.74 -7.72
CA GLY A 316 2.61 32.85 -7.99
C GLY A 316 2.04 33.88 -8.97
N GLY A 317 1.23 33.44 -9.94
CA GLY A 317 0.45 34.35 -10.79
C GLY A 317 -0.54 35.22 -9.99
N GLN A 318 -1.09 34.70 -8.89
CA GLN A 318 -1.95 35.47 -7.97
C GLN A 318 -1.12 36.37 -7.05
N LEU A 319 0.05 35.93 -6.57
CA LEU A 319 0.95 36.76 -5.77
C LEU A 319 1.40 38.03 -6.52
N ASN A 320 1.53 37.95 -7.84
CA ASN A 320 1.90 39.08 -8.68
C ASN A 320 0.75 40.09 -8.90
N LYS A 321 -0.49 39.76 -8.52
CA LYS A 321 -1.65 40.67 -8.62
C LYS A 321 -1.77 41.54 -7.37
N ALA A 322 -0.78 42.40 -7.12
CA ALA A 322 -0.73 43.28 -5.96
C ALA A 322 -1.81 44.38 -5.97
N ASN A 323 -2.22 44.83 -7.16
CA ASN A 323 -3.06 46.03 -7.33
C ASN A 323 -4.46 45.91 -6.71
N PHE A 324 -4.97 44.69 -6.48
CA PHE A 324 -6.34 44.50 -5.99
C PHE A 324 -6.51 44.94 -4.52
N TYR A 325 -5.48 44.80 -3.69
CA TYR A 325 -5.51 45.15 -2.26
C TYR A 325 -4.67 46.38 -1.93
N GLU A 326 -4.01 46.98 -2.92
CA GLU A 326 -3.01 48.02 -2.69
C GLU A 326 -3.62 49.29 -2.08
N GLU A 327 -4.81 49.71 -2.51
CA GLU A 327 -5.50 50.87 -1.95
C GLU A 327 -5.94 50.63 -0.49
N ASP A 328 -6.52 49.46 -0.21
CA ASP A 328 -6.96 49.07 1.14
C ASP A 328 -5.77 48.90 2.09
N LEU A 329 -4.69 48.27 1.63
CA LEU A 329 -3.47 48.07 2.39
C LEU A 329 -2.79 49.42 2.69
N ASN A 330 -2.69 50.32 1.71
CA ASN A 330 -2.13 51.66 1.92
C ASN A 330 -2.97 52.49 2.91
N ALA A 331 -4.30 52.32 2.90
CA ALA A 331 -5.16 52.97 3.89
C ALA A 331 -4.92 52.44 5.31
N LEU A 332 -4.74 51.12 5.47
CA LEU A 332 -4.45 50.48 6.76
C LEU A 332 -3.06 50.83 7.30
N LEU A 333 -2.07 50.96 6.42
CA LEU A 333 -0.67 51.23 6.80
C LEU A 333 -0.37 52.71 7.04
N LYS A 334 -1.30 53.62 6.75
CA LYS A 334 -1.09 55.08 6.72
C LYS A 334 -0.55 55.66 8.03
N ASP A 335 -1.01 55.14 9.17
CA ASP A 335 -0.66 55.64 10.50
C ASP A 335 0.28 54.67 11.26
N ILE A 336 0.71 53.60 10.60
CA ILE A 336 1.54 52.55 11.19
C ILE A 336 3.01 52.76 10.82
N THR A 337 3.85 53.00 11.82
CA THR A 337 5.26 53.37 11.61
C THR A 337 6.25 52.25 11.95
N THR A 338 5.93 51.36 12.88
CA THR A 338 6.81 50.25 13.26
C THR A 338 6.63 49.07 12.31
N THR A 339 7.69 48.30 12.08
CA THR A 339 7.62 47.09 11.22
C THR A 339 6.73 46.02 11.83
N GLU A 340 6.69 45.93 13.16
CA GLU A 340 5.97 44.90 13.89
C GLU A 340 4.45 45.14 13.88
N ASP A 341 4.01 46.39 13.82
CA ASP A 341 2.60 46.74 13.66
C ASP A 341 2.11 46.60 12.18
N LYS A 342 3.04 46.46 11.22
CA LYS A 342 2.73 46.25 9.79
C LYS A 342 2.60 44.78 9.39
N ILE A 343 3.18 43.88 10.18
CA ILE A 343 3.16 42.42 10.02
C ILE A 343 1.92 41.88 10.73
#